data_AF-A0A2W2B2S1-F1
#
_entry.id   AF-A0A2W2B2S1-F1
#
_cell.length_a   1.000
_cell.length_b   1.000
_cell.length_c   1.000
_cell.angle_alpha   90.00
_cell.angle_beta   90.00
_cell.angle_gamma   90.00
#
_symmetry.space_group_name_H-M   'P 1'
#
loop_
_entity.id
_entity.type
_entity.pdbx_description
1 polymer ?
#
loop_
_entity_poly.entity_id
_entity_poly.type
_entity_poly.pdbx_seq_one_letter_code
_entity_poly.pdbx_strand_id
1 'polypeptide(L)'
;MVAGTVVAAVPTSAAVSLTGWGVVGLGAAALAPVVLGAAPDAGRVPAPVAIAAVTTVGYLGSFSGPLVVGPVADATSLSVAMGVVALAGLAVVALARGTTAFRP
;
A
#
# COMPACT_ATOMS: atom_id res chain seq x y z
N MET A 1 -4.65 1.75 6.91
CA MET A 1 -4.80 1.13 5.58
C MET A 1 -5.28 -0.32 5.67
N VAL A 2 -4.45 -1.31 6.04
CA VAL A 2 -4.82 -2.75 6.03
C VAL A 2 -6.15 -3.05 6.75
N ALA A 3 -6.33 -2.53 7.96
CA ALA A 3 -7.59 -2.71 8.70
C ALA A 3 -8.80 -2.14 7.93
N GLY A 4 -8.63 -0.99 7.28
CA GLY A 4 -9.66 -0.39 6.43
C GLY A 4 -9.99 -1.24 5.20
N THR A 5 -8.98 -1.84 4.57
CA THR A 5 -9.19 -2.73 3.41
C THR A 5 -9.96 -3.99 3.80
N VAL A 6 -9.67 -4.56 4.97
CA VAL A 6 -10.42 -5.71 5.52
C VAL A 6 -11.87 -5.32 5.81
N VAL A 7 -12.10 -4.17 6.45
CA VAL A 7 -13.45 -3.66 6.74
C VAL A 7 -14.23 -3.38 5.45
N ALA A 8 -13.59 -2.81 4.43
CA ALA A 8 -14.23 -2.54 3.14
C ALA A 8 -14.57 -3.82 2.36
N ALA A 9 -13.83 -4.91 2.55
CA ALA A 9 -14.00 -6.18 1.84
C ALA A 9 -15.16 -7.05 2.36
N VAL A 10 -15.72 -6.73 3.54
CA VAL A 10 -16.86 -7.43 4.14
C VAL A 10 -18.11 -6.55 4.01
N PRO A 11 -18.92 -6.72 2.96
CA PRO A 11 -20.07 -5.86 2.72
C PRO A 11 -21.20 -6.20 3.70
N THR A 12 -21.25 -5.47 4.82
CA THR A 12 -22.38 -5.51 5.77
C THR A 12 -23.34 -4.34 5.56
N SER A 13 -22.84 -3.17 5.13
CA SER A 13 -23.65 -2.02 4.71
C SER A 13 -22.77 -0.99 3.98
N ALA A 14 -23.39 -0.11 3.19
CA ALA A 14 -22.68 0.97 2.48
C ALA A 14 -21.91 1.89 3.45
N ALA A 15 -22.48 2.17 4.63
CA ALA A 15 -21.82 2.98 5.66
C ALA A 15 -20.52 2.33 6.15
N VAL A 16 -20.51 1.00 6.36
CA VAL A 16 -19.30 0.27 6.80
C VAL A 16 -18.23 0.23 5.70
N SER A 17 -18.63 0.09 4.43
CA SER A 17 -17.68 0.15 3.33
C SER A 17 -17.06 1.54 3.18
N LEU A 18 -17.83 2.61 3.36
CA LEU A 18 -17.34 3.99 3.30
C LEU A 18 -16.37 4.31 4.45
N THR A 19 -16.66 3.84 5.67
CA THR A 19 -15.73 4.01 6.80
C THR A 19 -14.44 3.21 6.58
N GLY A 20 -14.54 1.98 6.07
CA GLY A 20 -13.39 1.18 5.66
C GLY A 20 -12.51 1.91 4.64
N TRP A 21 -13.11 2.43 3.57
CA TRP A 21 -12.41 3.25 2.57
C TRP A 21 -11.82 4.54 3.14
N GLY A 22 -12.49 5.20 4.08
CA GLY A 22 -11.95 6.36 4.80
C GLY A 22 -10.67 6.01 5.57
N VAL A 23 -10.65 4.87 6.26
CA VAL A 23 -9.46 4.37 6.99
C VAL A 23 -8.35 3.93 6.03
N VAL A 24 -8.70 3.41 4.85
CA VAL A 24 -7.73 3.16 3.77
C VAL A 24 -7.07 4.48 3.36
N GLY A 25 -7.87 5.51 3.04
CA GLY A 25 -7.39 6.82 2.62
C GLY A 25 -6.51 7.50 3.66
N LEU A 26 -6.92 7.51 4.94
CA LEU A 26 -6.11 8.05 6.04
C LEU A 26 -4.76 7.37 6.17
N GLY A 27 -4.72 6.03 6.04
CA GLY A 27 -3.45 5.31 6.07
C GLY A 27 -2.58 5.57 4.84
N ALA A 28 -3.20 5.65 3.66
CA ALA A 28 -2.49 5.87 2.40
C ALA A 28 -1.90 7.29 2.29
N ALA A 29 -2.56 8.30 2.87
CA ALA A 29 -2.14 9.70 2.82
C ALA A 29 -0.73 9.93 3.39
N ALA A 30 -0.33 9.14 4.39
CA ALA A 30 1.00 9.23 4.98
C ALA A 30 2.11 8.56 4.14
N LEU A 31 1.76 7.68 3.20
CA LEU A 31 2.75 6.86 2.48
C LEU A 31 3.71 7.72 1.65
N ALA A 32 3.19 8.57 0.77
CA ALA A 32 4.01 9.40 -0.11
C ALA A 32 5.02 10.28 0.66
N PRO A 33 4.62 11.13 1.62
CA PRO A 33 5.56 11.96 2.36
C PRO A 33 6.55 11.15 3.20
N VAL A 34 6.14 10.03 3.82
CA VAL A 34 7.05 9.20 4.62
C VAL A 34 8.10 8.52 3.76
N VAL A 35 7.70 7.92 2.63
CA VAL A 35 8.63 7.20 1.75
C VAL A 35 9.56 8.18 1.04
N LEU A 36 9.05 9.32 0.57
CA LEU A 36 9.89 10.37 -0.04
C LEU A 36 10.86 10.99 0.96
N GLY A 37 10.42 11.22 2.20
CA GLY A 37 11.26 11.75 3.27
C GLY A 37 12.36 10.77 3.71
N ALA A 38 12.09 9.46 3.65
CA ALA A 38 13.06 8.42 3.99
C ALA A 38 14.00 8.02 2.83
N ALA A 39 13.64 8.37 1.58
CA ALA A 39 14.39 7.94 0.39
C ALA A 39 15.88 8.36 0.40
N PRO A 40 16.26 9.59 0.79
CA PRO A 40 17.66 10.02 0.78
C PRO A 40 18.56 9.20 1.72
N ASP A 41 18.01 8.71 2.83
CA ASP A 41 18.74 7.96 3.85
C ASP A 41 18.84 6.46 3.52
N ALA A 42 18.12 5.99 2.50
CA ALA A 42 18.01 4.56 2.18
C ALA A 42 19.22 4.00 1.41
N GLY A 43 20.20 4.83 1.02
CA GLY A 43 21.37 4.40 0.25
C GLY A 43 22.45 5.47 0.11
N ARG A 44 23.51 5.15 -0.64
CA ARG A 44 24.67 6.04 -0.87
C ARG A 44 24.58 6.83 -2.19
N VAL A 45 23.37 7.19 -2.61
CA VAL A 45 23.12 7.93 -3.86
C VAL A 45 22.65 9.36 -3.57
N PRO A 46 22.82 10.32 -4.49
CA PRO A 46 22.31 11.68 -4.30
C PRO A 46 20.79 11.69 -4.08
N ALA A 47 20.30 12.55 -3.17
CA ALA A 47 18.89 12.63 -2.80
C ALA A 47 17.91 12.74 -3.99
N PRO A 48 18.17 13.56 -5.04
CA PRO A 48 17.28 13.62 -6.20
C PRO A 48 17.14 12.29 -6.94
N VAL A 49 18.22 11.49 -7.00
CA VAL A 49 18.24 10.18 -7.65
C VAL A 49 17.46 9.16 -6.81
N ALA A 50 17.61 9.19 -5.49
CA ALA A 50 16.85 8.33 -4.58
C ALA A 50 15.34 8.58 -4.69
N ILE A 51 14.94 9.85 -4.69
CA ILE A 51 13.54 10.27 -4.86
C ILE A 51 12.99 9.81 -6.21
N ALA A 52 13.73 10.01 -7.30
CA ALA A 52 13.31 9.59 -8.63
C ALA A 52 13.14 8.06 -8.74
N ALA A 53 14.01 7.28 -8.09
CA ALA A 53 13.91 5.83 -8.06
C ALA A 53 12.64 5.38 -7.31
N VAL A 54 12.39 5.96 -6.13
CA VAL A 54 11.19 5.67 -5.32
C VAL A 54 9.90 6.04 -6.06
N THR A 55 9.83 7.20 -6.71
CA THR A 55 8.64 7.61 -7.47
C THR A 55 8.42 6.74 -8.69
N THR A 56 9.49 6.31 -9.37
CA THR A 56 9.40 5.34 -10.47
C THR A 56 8.76 4.04 -10.01
N VAL A 57 9.22 3.48 -8.88
CA VAL A 57 8.61 2.30 -8.27
C VAL A 57 7.16 2.57 -7.87
N GLY A 58 6.86 3.76 -7.32
CA GLY A 58 5.51 4.19 -6.98
C GLY A 58 4.56 4.17 -8.19
N TYR A 59 4.99 4.73 -9.33
CA TYR A 59 4.20 4.71 -10.57
C TYR A 59 4.00 3.30 -11.12
N LEU A 60 5.04 2.45 -11.10
CA LEU A 60 4.91 1.04 -11.50
C LEU A 60 3.90 0.31 -10.61
N GLY A 61 3.89 0.60 -9.30
CA GLY A 61 2.90 0.08 -8.36
C GLY A 61 1.46 0.52 -8.68
N SER A 62 1.26 1.78 -9.11
CA SER A 62 -0.07 2.28 -9.48
C SER A 62 -0.70 1.52 -10.65
N PHE A 63 0.10 1.08 -11.63
CA PHE A 63 -0.38 0.24 -12.73
C PHE A 63 -0.60 -1.22 -12.32
N SER A 64 0.22 -1.72 -11.39
CA SER A 64 0.14 -3.10 -10.91
C SER A 64 -1.20 -3.41 -10.24
N GLY A 65 -1.79 -2.43 -9.53
CA GLY A 65 -3.09 -2.57 -8.89
C GLY A 65 -4.20 -3.03 -9.85
N PRO A 66 -4.59 -2.24 -10.86
CA PRO A 66 -5.61 -2.62 -11.84
C PRO A 66 -5.27 -3.88 -12.63
N LEU A 67 -4.00 -4.06 -13.00
CA LEU A 67 -3.53 -5.22 -13.78
C LEU A 67 -3.67 -6.55 -13.02
N VAL A 68 -3.58 -6.52 -11.69
CA VAL A 68 -3.73 -7.72 -10.85
C VAL A 68 -5.16 -7.84 -10.33
N VAL A 69 -5.74 -6.76 -9.79
CA VAL A 69 -7.03 -6.81 -9.08
C VAL A 69 -8.19 -7.16 -10.01
N GLY A 70 -8.24 -6.61 -11.22
CA GLY A 70 -9.33 -6.86 -12.18
C GLY A 70 -9.41 -8.34 -12.58
N PRO A 71 -8.36 -8.91 -13.18
CA PRO A 71 -8.35 -10.32 -13.58
C PRO A 71 -8.59 -11.30 -12.42
N VAL A 72 -8.05 -11.01 -11.22
CA VAL A 72 -8.30 -11.83 -10.02
C VAL A 72 -9.76 -11.72 -9.59
N ALA A 73 -10.35 -10.53 -9.63
CA ALA A 73 -11.77 -10.36 -9.29
C ALA A 73 -12.69 -11.08 -10.27
N ASP A 74 -12.37 -11.05 -11.57
CA ASP A 74 -13.11 -11.75 -12.62
C ASP A 74 -13.01 -13.28 -12.50
N ALA A 75 -11.82 -13.79 -12.15
CA ALA A 75 -11.58 -15.23 -12.01
C ALA A 75 -12.08 -15.81 -10.68
N THR A 76 -12.09 -15.03 -9.60
CA THR A 76 -12.48 -15.52 -8.26
C THR A 76 -13.63 -14.72 -7.66
N SER A 77 -13.34 -13.51 -7.17
CA SER A 77 -14.31 -12.57 -6.58
C SER A 77 -13.61 -11.30 -6.13
N LEU A 78 -14.35 -10.21 -6.01
CA LEU A 78 -13.84 -8.94 -5.50
C LEU A 78 -13.25 -9.05 -4.09
N SER A 79 -13.88 -9.84 -3.20
CA SER A 79 -13.39 -10.03 -1.83
C SER A 79 -12.02 -10.72 -1.80
N VAL A 80 -11.79 -11.72 -2.67
CA VAL A 80 -10.48 -12.37 -2.80
C VAL A 80 -9.45 -11.40 -3.36
N ALA A 81 -9.80 -10.62 -4.39
CA ALA A 81 -8.91 -9.60 -4.95
C ALA A 81 -8.51 -8.53 -3.92
N MET A 82 -9.46 -8.08 -3.09
CA MET A 82 -9.18 -7.17 -1.96
C MET A 82 -8.34 -7.84 -0.86
N GLY A 83 -8.47 -9.15 -0.66
CA GLY A 83 -7.60 -9.94 0.21
C GLY A 83 -6.14 -9.89 -0.23
N VAL A 84 -5.86 -9.98 -1.53
CA VAL A 84 -4.50 -9.82 -2.09
C VAL A 84 -3.93 -8.44 -1.75
N VAL A 85 -4.74 -7.38 -1.89
CA VAL A 85 -4.31 -6.01 -1.53
C VAL A 85 -4.03 -5.89 -0.04
N ALA A 86 -4.85 -6.51 0.82
CA ALA A 86 -4.62 -6.53 2.26
C ALA A 86 -3.31 -7.27 2.63
N LEU A 87 -3.03 -8.40 1.98
CA LEU A 87 -1.77 -9.15 2.16
C LEU A 87 -0.55 -8.33 1.72
N ALA A 88 -0.63 -7.63 0.58
CA ALA A 88 0.45 -6.74 0.15
C ALA A 88 0.71 -5.63 1.19
N GLY A 89 -0.35 -5.03 1.75
CA GLY A 89 -0.21 -4.06 2.84
C GLY A 89 0.41 -4.66 4.11
N LEU A 90 0.08 -5.91 4.45
CA LEU A 90 0.72 -6.62 5.57
C LEU A 90 2.21 -6.88 5.31
N ALA A 91 2.58 -7.25 4.08
CA ALA A 91 3.98 -7.45 3.70
C ALA A 91 4.78 -6.15 3.87
N VAL A 92 4.22 -5.00 3.48
CA VAL A 92 4.83 -3.69 3.72
C VAL A 92 5.03 -3.43 5.21
N VAL A 93 4.02 -3.72 6.05
CA VAL A 93 4.13 -3.58 7.50
C VAL A 93 5.22 -4.48 8.07
N ALA A 94 5.32 -5.72 7.61
CA ALA A 94 6.35 -6.67 8.05
C ALA A 94 7.77 -6.19 7.68
N LEU A 95 7.97 -5.76 6.42
CA LEU A 95 9.25 -5.22 5.95
C LEU A 95 9.65 -3.95 6.71
N ALA A 96 8.70 -3.05 6.98
CA ALA A 96 8.97 -1.81 7.69
C ALA A 96 9.45 -2.04 9.14
N ARG A 97 8.94 -3.09 9.81
CA ARG A 97 9.45 -3.45 11.15
C ARG A 97 10.89 -3.93 11.11
N GLY A 98 11.28 -4.63 10.03
CA GLY A 98 12.64 -5.09 9.81
C GLY A 98 13.63 -3.95 9.59
N THR A 99 13.21 -2.85 8.94
CA THR A 99 14.08 -1.68 8.72
C THR A 99 14.22 -0.80 9.97
N THR A 100 13.21 -0.72 10.83
CA THR A 100 13.33 -0.01 12.13
C THR A 100 14.25 -0.71 13.13
N ALA A 101 14.43 -2.03 13.02
CA ALA A 101 15.38 -2.80 13.84
C ALA A 101 16.85 -2.59 13.44
N PHE A 102 17.10 -1.94 12.29
CA PHE A 102 18.42 -1.67 11.73
C PHE A 102 18.86 -0.20 11.91
N ARG A 103 18.22 0.55 12.82
CA ARG A 103 18.74 1.84 13.28
C ARG A 103 19.66 1.60 14.48
N PRO A 104 21.01 1.68 14.32
CA PRO A 104 21.92 1.83 15.45
C PRO A 104 21.74 3.19 16.14
#